data_AF-A0A845YAT6-F1
#
_entry.id   AF-A0A845YAT6-F1
#
_cell.length_a   1.000
_cell.length_b   1.000
_cell.length_c   1.000
_cell.angle_alpha   90.00
_cell.angle_beta   90.00
_cell.angle_gamma   90.00
#
_symmetry.space_group_name_H-M   'P 1'
#
loop_
_entity.id
_entity.type
_entity.pdbx_description
1 polymer ?
#
loop_
_entity_poly.entity_id
_entity_poly.type
_entity_poly.pdbx_seq_one_letter_code
_entity_poly.pdbx_strand_id
1 'polypeptide(L)'
;MTRHLIGVLWIAVATTNCPEELNQVLQPPAVEAVESSAAPPAGLQPYSVDGELSEAEIKTLLYLQFPQSYEDISDRFGFPAYRDSTSDYYELPNGRWVAIQYAGKTATGLKFSDSGD
;
A
#
# COMPACT_ATOMS: atom_id res chain seq x y z
N MET A 1 -28.16 19.72 -49.65
CA MET A 1 -28.28 18.85 -48.47
C MET A 1 -27.56 17.56 -48.78
N THR A 2 -26.33 17.41 -48.29
CA THR A 2 -25.45 16.31 -48.70
C THR A 2 -24.93 15.63 -47.45
N ARG A 3 -25.20 14.32 -47.36
CA ARG A 3 -24.94 13.46 -46.20
C ARG A 3 -23.45 13.10 -46.15
N HIS A 4 -22.80 13.32 -45.01
CA HIS A 4 -21.44 12.85 -44.76
C HIS A 4 -21.45 11.40 -44.28
N LEU A 5 -20.78 10.52 -45.02
CA LEU A 5 -20.62 9.10 -44.77
C LEU A 5 -19.61 8.87 -43.64
N ILE A 6 -20.00 8.03 -42.69
CA ILE A 6 -19.17 7.45 -41.64
C ILE A 6 -18.24 6.42 -42.29
N GLY A 7 -16.94 6.53 -42.01
CA GLY A 7 -15.95 5.51 -42.35
C GLY A 7 -14.94 5.39 -41.21
N VAL A 8 -15.21 4.49 -40.25
CA VAL A 8 -14.25 4.12 -39.22
C VAL A 8 -13.25 3.15 -39.85
N LEU A 9 -11.99 3.55 -39.85
CA LEU A 9 -10.85 2.83 -40.38
C LEU A 9 -10.54 1.61 -39.49
N TRP A 10 -10.59 0.42 -40.07
CA TRP A 10 -10.12 -0.82 -39.45
C TRP A 10 -8.58 -0.87 -39.55
N ILE A 11 -7.88 -0.83 -38.42
CA ILE A 11 -6.43 -1.07 -38.39
C ILE A 11 -6.21 -2.59 -38.32
N ALA A 12 -5.64 -3.14 -39.39
CA ALA A 12 -5.18 -4.53 -39.43
C ALA A 12 -3.97 -4.69 -38.51
N VAL A 13 -4.04 -5.65 -37.59
CA VAL A 13 -2.90 -6.09 -36.77
C VAL A 13 -1.95 -6.88 -37.66
N ALA A 14 -0.79 -6.30 -37.98
CA ALA A 14 0.31 -7.02 -38.60
C ALA A 14 1.19 -7.62 -37.49
N THR A 15 1.13 -8.94 -37.32
CA THR A 15 2.08 -9.68 -36.48
C THR A 15 3.43 -9.70 -37.18
N THR A 16 4.36 -8.87 -36.72
CA THR A 16 5.77 -8.94 -37.13
C THR A 16 6.57 -9.47 -35.95
N ASN A 17 7.28 -10.57 -36.19
CA ASN A 17 8.10 -11.30 -35.23
C ASN A 17 9.10 -10.36 -34.55
N CYS A 18 9.02 -10.22 -33.22
CA CYS A 18 10.06 -9.57 -32.44
C CYS A 18 11.19 -10.58 -32.18
N PRO A 19 12.46 -10.25 -32.50
CA PRO A 19 13.59 -11.12 -32.21
C PRO A 19 13.83 -11.18 -30.69
N GLU A 20 14.00 -12.40 -30.19
CA GLU A 20 14.12 -12.80 -28.79
C GLU A 20 15.39 -12.30 -28.07
N GLU A 21 16.22 -11.46 -28.70
CA GLU A 21 17.54 -11.08 -28.20
C GLU A 21 17.62 -9.72 -27.49
N LEU A 22 16.53 -8.92 -27.48
CA LEU A 22 16.50 -7.62 -26.77
C LEU A 22 15.93 -7.69 -25.34
N ASN A 23 15.37 -8.83 -24.93
CA ASN A 23 14.78 -9.00 -23.59
C ASN A 23 15.81 -9.25 -22.47
N GLN A 24 17.07 -9.51 -22.79
CA GLN A 24 18.10 -9.79 -21.77
C GLN A 24 18.81 -8.54 -21.24
N VAL A 25 18.69 -7.37 -21.89
CA VAL A 25 19.46 -6.16 -21.51
C VAL A 25 18.63 -5.15 -20.70
N LEU A 26 17.30 -5.26 -20.73
CA LEU A 26 16.40 -4.28 -20.09
C LEU A 26 15.58 -4.82 -18.93
N GLN A 27 15.80 -6.06 -18.49
CA GLN A 27 15.25 -6.50 -17.23
C GLN A 27 16.13 -5.94 -16.11
N PRO A 28 15.70 -4.90 -15.35
CA PRO A 28 16.26 -4.74 -14.01
C PRO A 28 16.11 -6.09 -13.31
N PRO A 29 17.04 -6.49 -12.42
CA PRO A 29 16.83 -7.69 -11.64
C PRO A 29 15.42 -7.62 -11.10
N ALA A 30 14.64 -8.68 -11.30
CA ALA A 30 13.40 -8.87 -10.59
C ALA A 30 13.79 -8.98 -9.11
N VAL A 31 14.03 -7.84 -8.49
CA VAL A 31 13.77 -7.64 -7.08
C VAL A 31 12.31 -8.02 -6.98
N GLU A 32 12.07 -9.24 -6.52
CA GLU A 32 10.78 -9.60 -5.95
C GLU A 32 10.41 -8.39 -5.11
N ALA A 33 9.38 -7.66 -5.54
CA ALA A 33 8.80 -6.64 -4.71
C ALA A 33 8.27 -7.44 -3.52
N VAL A 34 9.09 -7.55 -2.47
CA VAL A 34 8.66 -8.02 -1.17
C VAL A 34 7.54 -7.05 -0.85
N GLU A 35 6.31 -7.47 -1.08
CA GLU A 35 5.15 -6.70 -0.70
C GLU A 35 5.35 -6.42 0.77
N SER A 36 5.55 -5.14 1.08
CA SER A 36 5.83 -4.70 2.44
C SER A 36 4.62 -5.11 3.27
N SER A 37 4.74 -6.25 3.96
CA SER A 37 3.74 -6.72 4.91
C SER A 37 3.46 -5.61 5.91
N ALA A 38 2.20 -5.48 6.31
CA ALA A 38 1.84 -4.56 7.37
C ALA A 38 2.15 -5.13 8.76
N ALA A 39 2.68 -6.35 8.86
CA ALA A 39 3.16 -6.90 10.11
C ALA A 39 4.46 -6.19 10.55
N PRO A 40 4.68 -6.02 11.87
CA PRO A 40 5.91 -5.43 12.37
C PRO A 40 7.11 -6.31 12.00
N PRO A 41 8.21 -5.73 11.47
CA PRO A 41 9.44 -6.44 11.22
C PRO A 41 9.94 -7.20 12.46
N ALA A 42 10.48 -8.40 12.24
CA ALA A 42 11.07 -9.19 13.31
C ALA A 42 12.20 -8.41 14.02
N GLY A 43 12.25 -8.51 15.35
CA GLY A 43 13.27 -7.86 16.17
C GLY A 43 12.95 -6.42 16.59
N LEU A 44 11.84 -5.85 16.13
CA LEU A 44 11.33 -4.59 16.72
C LEU A 44 10.97 -4.79 18.20
N GLN A 45 11.32 -3.79 18.99
CA GLN A 45 10.90 -3.74 20.39
C GLN A 45 9.49 -3.15 20.47
N PRO A 46 8.63 -3.65 21.37
CA PRO A 46 7.32 -3.05 21.61
C PRO A 46 7.45 -1.56 21.94
N TYR A 47 6.60 -0.75 21.31
CA TYR A 47 6.54 0.69 21.53
C TYR A 47 5.56 1.04 22.65
N SER A 48 4.41 0.35 22.70
CA SER A 48 3.40 0.49 23.74
C SER A 48 2.95 -0.88 24.26
N VAL A 49 2.27 -0.89 25.41
CA VAL A 49 1.61 -2.09 25.97
C VAL A 49 0.24 -2.35 25.34
N ASP A 50 -0.27 -1.36 24.61
CA ASP A 50 -1.58 -1.34 24.00
C ASP A 50 -1.48 -0.65 22.64
N GLY A 51 -1.86 -1.36 21.59
CA GLY A 51 -1.85 -0.89 20.21
C GLY A 51 -2.80 -1.69 19.33
N GLU A 52 -3.78 -2.34 19.95
CA GLU A 52 -4.87 -3.01 19.24
C GLU A 52 -5.97 -1.98 18.93
N LEU A 53 -6.44 -1.94 17.68
CA LEU A 53 -7.54 -1.06 17.29
C LEU A 53 -8.90 -1.70 17.59
N SER A 54 -9.80 -0.92 18.17
CA SER A 54 -11.21 -1.29 18.26
C SER A 54 -11.89 -1.33 16.88
N GLU A 55 -13.03 -2.01 16.79
CA GLU A 55 -13.82 -2.04 15.54
C GLU A 55 -14.23 -0.63 15.05
N ALA A 56 -14.45 0.31 15.97
CA ALA A 56 -14.81 1.69 15.63
C ALA A 56 -13.62 2.45 15.04
N GLU A 57 -12.42 2.24 15.59
CA GLU A 57 -11.17 2.80 15.08
C GLU A 57 -10.81 2.21 13.72
N ILE A 58 -11.00 0.91 13.51
CA ILE A 58 -10.77 0.27 12.21
C ILE A 58 -11.67 0.89 11.13
N LYS A 59 -12.98 1.05 11.42
CA LYS A 59 -13.89 1.74 10.48
C LYS A 59 -13.43 3.16 10.20
N THR A 60 -13.03 3.86 11.23
CA THR A 60 -12.52 5.23 11.11
C THR A 60 -11.27 5.28 10.23
N LEU A 61 -10.35 4.33 10.40
CA LEU A 61 -9.11 4.22 9.64
C LEU A 61 -9.38 3.92 8.16
N LEU A 62 -10.37 3.08 7.84
CA LEU A 62 -10.78 2.76 6.45
C LEU A 62 -11.30 3.97 5.66
N TYR A 63 -11.85 4.98 6.34
CA TYR A 63 -12.34 6.20 5.70
C TYR A 63 -11.42 7.41 5.92
N LEU A 64 -10.25 7.19 6.52
CA LEU A 64 -9.30 8.25 6.76
C LEU A 64 -8.71 8.75 5.45
N GLN A 65 -8.78 10.05 5.23
CA GLN A 65 -8.15 10.68 4.08
C GLN A 65 -6.71 11.05 4.42
N PHE A 66 -5.77 10.66 3.57
CA PHE A 66 -4.38 11.05 3.69
C PHE A 66 -4.08 12.28 2.79
N PRO A 67 -3.13 13.14 3.17
CA PRO A 67 -2.22 13.01 4.31
C PRO A 67 -2.85 13.40 5.66
N GLN A 68 -2.29 12.88 6.75
CA GLN A 68 -2.62 13.27 8.14
C GLN A 68 -1.34 13.61 8.91
N SER A 69 -1.43 14.46 9.93
CA SER A 69 -0.29 14.67 10.83
C SER A 69 -0.10 13.48 11.76
N TYR A 70 1.14 13.27 12.22
CA TYR A 70 1.44 12.29 13.25
C TYR A 70 0.58 12.48 14.49
N GLU A 71 0.45 13.73 14.94
CA GLU A 71 -0.31 14.10 16.12
C GLU A 71 -1.81 13.75 15.95
N ASP A 72 -2.42 14.02 14.78
CA ASP A 72 -3.81 13.64 14.50
C ASP A 72 -4.02 12.11 14.50
N ILE A 73 -3.04 11.35 14.01
CA ILE A 73 -3.09 9.88 14.05
C ILE A 73 -3.02 9.40 15.50
N SER A 74 -2.04 9.87 16.28
CA SER A 74 -1.85 9.40 17.66
C SER A 74 -2.97 9.82 18.59
N ASP A 75 -3.56 11.00 18.38
CA ASP A 75 -4.70 11.47 19.18
C ASP A 75 -5.97 10.66 18.90
N ARG A 76 -6.08 10.12 17.68
CA ARG A 76 -7.28 9.39 17.22
C ARG A 76 -7.23 7.90 17.49
N PHE A 77 -6.07 7.28 17.36
CA PHE A 77 -5.88 5.83 17.42
C PHE A 77 -4.97 5.39 18.57
N GLY A 78 -4.46 6.34 19.37
CA GLY A 78 -3.50 6.05 20.42
C GLY A 78 -2.10 5.71 19.87
N PHE A 79 -1.29 5.12 20.73
CA PHE A 79 0.06 4.70 20.38
C PHE A 79 0.06 3.32 19.70
N PRO A 80 0.89 3.11 18.68
CA PRO A 80 0.98 1.81 18.01
C PRO A 80 1.70 0.79 18.88
N ALA A 81 1.39 -0.49 18.68
CA ALA A 81 2.05 -1.60 19.38
C ALA A 81 3.55 -1.64 19.06
N TYR A 82 3.91 -1.39 17.79
CA TYR A 82 5.30 -1.25 17.35
C TYR A 82 5.47 -0.01 16.49
N ARG A 83 6.68 0.52 16.46
CA ARG A 83 7.05 1.67 15.64
C ARG A 83 8.47 1.52 15.12
N ASP A 84 8.66 1.92 13.86
CA ASP A 84 9.99 2.20 13.31
C ASP A 84 10.09 3.66 12.82
N SER A 85 11.14 4.00 12.06
CA SER A 85 11.37 5.36 11.57
C SER A 85 10.34 5.86 10.55
N THR A 86 9.54 4.96 9.99
CA THR A 86 8.67 5.19 8.84
C THR A 86 7.26 4.62 9.00
N SER A 87 7.01 3.80 10.01
CA SER A 87 5.75 3.07 10.15
C SER A 87 5.31 2.94 11.60
N ASP A 88 3.99 3.09 11.79
CA ASP A 88 3.28 2.75 13.02
C ASP A 88 2.47 1.48 12.78
N TYR A 89 2.67 0.48 13.62
CA TYR A 89 2.05 -0.85 13.51
C TYR A 89 1.01 -1.04 14.61
N TYR A 90 -0.24 -1.21 14.19
CA TYR A 90 -1.36 -1.50 15.08
C TYR A 90 -1.87 -2.92 14.84
N GLU A 91 -2.26 -3.58 15.93
CA GLU A 91 -2.87 -4.90 15.89
C GLU A 91 -4.39 -4.75 15.62
N LEU A 92 -4.95 -5.72 14.92
CA LEU A 92 -6.38 -5.84 14.70
C LEU A 92 -6.94 -6.98 15.56
N PRO A 93 -8.22 -6.96 15.99
CA PRO A 93 -8.80 -7.97 16.87
C PRO A 93 -8.79 -9.41 16.34
N ASN A 94 -8.47 -9.61 15.06
CA ASN A 94 -8.33 -10.92 14.42
C ASN A 94 -6.86 -11.39 14.32
N GLY A 95 -5.92 -10.72 15.01
CA GLY A 95 -4.49 -11.02 14.98
C GLY A 95 -3.76 -10.56 13.71
N ARG A 96 -4.43 -9.82 12.82
CA ARG A 96 -3.80 -9.16 11.67
C ARG A 96 -3.23 -7.80 12.07
N TRP A 97 -2.50 -7.18 11.15
CA TRP A 97 -1.85 -5.90 11.38
C TRP A 97 -2.30 -4.84 10.39
N VAL A 98 -2.18 -3.58 10.81
CA VAL A 98 -2.22 -2.43 9.93
C VAL A 98 -1.01 -1.55 10.20
N ALA A 99 -0.36 -1.11 9.12
CA ALA A 99 0.80 -0.24 9.16
C ALA A 99 0.45 1.11 8.54
N ILE A 100 0.53 2.18 9.33
CA ILE A 100 0.43 3.57 8.85
C ILE A 100 1.83 4.02 8.45
N GLN A 101 2.00 4.45 7.21
CA GLN A 101 3.30 4.86 6.64
C GLN A 101 3.49 6.37 6.71
N TYR A 102 4.71 6.82 6.99
CA TYR A 102 5.07 8.21 7.19
C TYR A 102 6.18 8.69 6.26
N ALA A 103 6.04 9.93 5.80
CA ALA A 103 7.13 10.75 5.28
C ALA A 103 7.43 11.86 6.30
N GLY A 104 8.43 11.65 7.15
CA GLY A 104 8.70 12.51 8.30
C GLY A 104 7.57 12.41 9.33
N LYS A 105 6.91 13.53 9.65
CA LYS A 105 5.75 13.56 10.56
C LYS A 105 4.39 13.45 9.85
N THR A 106 4.39 13.21 8.55
CA THR A 106 3.17 13.17 7.75
C THR A 106 2.84 11.74 7.42
N ALA A 107 1.70 11.24 7.91
CA ALA A 107 1.16 9.97 7.47
C ALA A 107 0.69 10.09 6.01
N THR A 108 1.18 9.23 5.14
CA THR A 108 0.94 9.28 3.69
C THR A 108 0.02 8.17 3.19
N GLY A 109 -0.23 7.16 4.01
CA GLY A 109 -1.11 6.05 3.67
C GLY A 109 -1.07 4.94 4.71
N LEU A 110 -1.74 3.83 4.39
CA LEU A 110 -1.78 2.64 5.21
C LEU A 110 -1.70 1.36 4.38
N LYS A 111 -1.36 0.24 5.02
CA LYS A 111 -1.42 -1.11 4.47
C LYS A 111 -1.98 -2.06 5.52
N PHE A 112 -2.77 -3.04 5.10
CA PHE A 112 -3.23 -4.13 5.96
C PHE A 112 -2.39 -5.37 5.67
N SER A 113 -2.10 -6.19 6.69
CA SER A 113 -1.39 -7.45 6.49
C SER A 113 -2.32 -8.43 5.78
N ASP A 114 -1.80 -9.25 4.89
CA ASP A 114 -2.64 -10.23 4.23
C ASP A 114 -3.08 -11.33 5.20
N SER A 115 -4.14 -12.04 4.84
CA SER A 115 -4.56 -13.22 5.60
C SER A 115 -3.56 -14.35 5.33
N GLY A 116 -2.51 -14.44 6.14
CA GLY A 116 -1.51 -15.52 6.03
C GLY A 116 -0.09 -15.18 6.50
N ASP A 117 0.17 -13.92 6.87
CA ASP A 117 1.45 -13.48 7.47
C ASP A 117 1.67 -14.02 8.90
#